data_AF-A0AA36NPW2-F1
#
_entry.id   AF-A0AA36NPW2-F1
#
_cell.length_a   1.000
_cell.length_b   1.000
_cell.length_c   1.000
_cell.angle_alpha   90.00
_cell.angle_beta   90.00
_cell.angle_gamma   90.00
#
_symmetry.space_group_name_H-M   'P 1'
#
loop_
_entity.id
_entity.type
_entity.pdbx_description
1 polymer ?
#
loop_
_entity_poly.entity_id
_entity_poly.type
_entity_poly.pdbx_seq_one_letter_code
_entity_poly.pdbx_strand_id
1 'polypeptide(L)' 'MIRALIRNPDTGQRHWFVFPLYFGKLMEIGCSGNYNNTVEIVAIEGTNRFSTGYYTVEELEELNRLAEGYY' A
#
# COMPACT_ATOMS: atom_id res chain seq x y z
N MET A 1 14.91 -2.04 2.05
CA MET A 1 13.77 -1.51 1.28
C MET A 1 12.52 -2.20 1.77
N ILE A 2 11.46 -1.43 2.05
CA ILE A 2 10.18 -1.96 2.51
C ILE A 2 9.32 -2.27 1.29
N ARG A 3 8.75 -3.47 1.21
CA ARG A 3 7.86 -3.87 0.12
C ARG A 3 6.57 -4.44 0.69
N ALA A 4 5.43 -4.12 0.08
CA ALA A 4 4.15 -4.70 0.46
C ALA A 4 3.43 -5.25 -0.77
N LEU A 5 2.85 -6.44 -0.63
CA LEU A 5 1.94 -7.01 -1.61
C LEU A 5 0.57 -6.39 -1.37
N ILE A 6 0.15 -5.51 -2.27
CA ILE A 6 -1.12 -4.82 -2.16
C ILE A 6 -2.09 -5.45 -3.16
N ARG A 7 -3.30 -5.76 -2.69
CA ARG A 7 -4.40 -6.32 -3.45
C ARG A 7 -5.54 -5.32 -3.52
N ASN A 8 -6.12 -5.19 -4.70
CA ASN A 8 -7.39 -4.51 -4.91
C ASN A 8 -8.52 -5.48 -4.51
N PRO A 9 -9.32 -5.19 -3.48
CA PRO A 9 -10.37 -6.10 -3.03
C PRO A 9 -11.50 -6.26 -4.06
N ASP A 10 -11.78 -5.23 -4.87
CA ASP A 10 -12.85 -5.26 -5.88
C ASP A 10 -12.51 -6.14 -7.08
N THR A 11 -11.26 -6.08 -7.56
CA THR A 11 -10.83 -6.85 -8.76
C THR A 11 -10.06 -8.12 -8.42
N GLY A 12 -9.58 -8.25 -7.18
CA GLY A 12 -8.71 -9.32 -6.73
C GLY A 12 -7.26 -9.24 -7.25
N GLN A 13 -6.94 -8.26 -8.12
CA GLN A 13 -5.59 -8.05 -8.63
C GLN A 13 -4.64 -7.62 -7.52
N ARG A 14 -3.38 -8.06 -7.60
CA ARG A 14 -2.37 -7.76 -6.59
C ARG A 14 -1.00 -7.56 -7.19
N HIS A 15 -0.22 -6.67 -6.59
CA HIS A 15 1.12 -6.35 -7.05
C HIS A 15 2.04 -5.97 -5.88
N TRP A 16 3.34 -6.19 -6.05
CA TRP A 16 4.35 -5.81 -5.06
C TRP A 16 4.75 -4.35 -5.24
N PHE A 17 4.51 -3.55 -4.21
CA PHE A 17 4.88 -2.14 -4.19
C PHE A 17 6.04 -1.91 -3.24
N VAL A 18 6.91 -0.97 -3.59
CA VAL A 18 8.02 -0.53 -2.74
C VAL A 18 7.64 0.79 -2.10
N PHE A 19 7.87 0.91 -0.79
CA PHE A 19 7.63 2.16 -0.05
C PHE A 19 8.88 3.06 -0.07
N PRO A 20 8.71 4.40 -0.16
CA PRO A 20 7.43 5.10 -0.26
C PRO A 20 6.75 4.90 -1.63
N LEU A 21 5.46 4.59 -1.59
CA LEU A 21 4.63 4.26 -2.73
C LEU A 21 4.01 5.53 -3.33
N TYR A 22 4.23 5.74 -4.63
CA TYR A 22 3.45 6.72 -5.39
C TYR A 22 2.05 6.15 -5.72
N PHE A 23 0.98 6.79 -5.26
CA PHE A 23 -0.38 6.26 -5.41
C PHE A 23 -0.87 6.13 -6.85
N GLY A 24 -0.29 6.87 -7.80
CA GLY A 24 -0.57 6.65 -9.22
C GLY A 24 -0.24 5.22 -9.67
N LYS A 25 0.67 4.51 -8.98
CA LYS A 25 1.00 3.11 -9.25
C LYS A 25 -0.08 2.11 -8.82
N LEU A 26 -1.06 2.52 -8.00
CA LEU A 26 -2.20 1.66 -7.67
C LEU A 26 -3.06 1.33 -8.91
N MET A 27 -2.91 2.10 -9.99
CA MET A 27 -3.50 1.75 -11.29
C MET A 27 -3.01 0.39 -11.82
N GLU A 28 -1.81 -0.08 -11.42
CA GLU A 28 -1.29 -1.40 -11.80
C GLU A 28 -2.16 -2.56 -11.26
N ILE A 29 -2.93 -2.32 -10.18
CA ILE A 29 -3.91 -3.27 -9.64
C ILE A 29 -5.35 -2.83 -9.95
N GLY A 30 -5.54 -1.92 -10.90
CA GLY A 30 -6.85 -1.38 -11.28
C GLY A 30 -7.53 -0.58 -10.17
N CYS A 31 -6.78 -0.07 -9.20
CA CYS A 31 -7.29 0.80 -8.15
C CYS A 31 -6.95 2.24 -8.51
N SER A 32 -7.97 3.09 -8.69
CA SER A 32 -7.73 4.53 -8.80
C SER A 32 -7.16 5.01 -7.47
N GLY A 33 -6.12 5.85 -7.47
CA GLY A 33 -5.53 6.42 -6.24
C GLY A 33 -6.44 7.44 -5.54
N ASN A 34 -7.76 7.23 -5.57
CA ASN A 34 -8.77 8.08 -4.97
C ASN A 34 -8.85 7.80 -3.47
N TYR A 35 -8.99 8.83 -2.65
CA TYR A 35 -9.00 8.73 -1.19
C TYR A 35 -10.13 7.85 -0.63
N ASN A 36 -11.20 7.66 -1.38
CA ASN A 36 -12.29 6.75 -1.00
C ASN A 36 -11.99 5.27 -1.27
N ASN A 37 -10.90 4.94 -1.96
CA ASN A 37 -10.58 3.56 -2.29
C ASN A 37 -9.85 2.88 -1.12
N THR A 38 -10.19 1.61 -0.92
CA THR A 38 -9.54 0.75 0.06
C THR A 38 -8.74 -0.31 -0.68
N VAL A 39 -7.57 -0.64 -0.17
CA VAL A 39 -6.74 -1.74 -0.65
C VAL A 39 -6.41 -2.69 0.50
N GLU A 40 -6.01 -3.91 0.17
CA GLU A 40 -5.62 -4.91 1.16
C GLU A 40 -4.10 -5.13 1.07
N ILE A 41 -3.37 -4.90 2.16
CA ILE A 41 -1.98 -5.34 2.29
C ILE A 41 -1.99 -6.80 2.73
N VAL A 42 -1.58 -7.69 1.83
CA VAL A 42 -1.64 -9.15 2.01
C VAL A 42 -0.34 -9.72 2.58
N ALA A 43 0.79 -9.09 2.28
CA ALA A 43 2.11 -9.50 2.77
C ALA A 43 3.06 -8.31 2.80
N ILE A 44 4.05 -8.34 3.69
CA ILE A 44 5.05 -7.29 3.86
C ILE A 44 6.44 -7.91 3.97
N GLU A 45 7.41 -7.29 3.34
CA GLU A 45 8.82 -7.64 3.41
C GLU A 45 9.67 -6.43 3.79
N GLY A 46 10.73 -6.67 4.57
CA GLY A 46 11.73 -5.65 4.91
C GLY A 46 11.37 -4.74 6.08
N THR A 47 10.24 -4.96 6.77
CA THR A 47 9.91 -4.29 8.04
C THR A 47 8.89 -5.10 8.85
N ASN A 48 8.94 -4.95 10.17
CA ASN A 48 7.89 -5.40 11.10
C ASN A 48 7.01 -4.23 11.59
N ARG A 49 7.25 -3.00 11.10
CA ARG A 49 6.50 -1.80 11.50
C ARG A 49 5.13 -1.69 10.82
N PHE A 50 4.92 -2.44 9.74
CA PHE A 50 3.67 -2.42 8.98
C PHE A 50 2.87 -3.66 9.32
N SER A 51 1.55 -3.57 9.18
CA SER A 51 0.63 -4.68 9.41
C SER A 51 -0.09 -5.06 8.12
N THR A 52 -0.51 -6.31 8.01
CA THR A 52 -1.39 -6.78 6.93
C THR A 52 -2.83 -6.46 7.28
N GLY A 53 -3.67 -6.17 6.28
CA GLY A 53 -5.08 -5.82 6.48
C GLY A 53 -5.61 -4.88 5.42
N TYR A 54 -6.79 -4.31 5.66
CA TYR A 54 -7.37 -3.28 4.80
C TYR A 54 -6.84 -1.91 5.19
N TYR A 55 -6.47 -1.14 4.17
CA TYR A 55 -5.92 0.20 4.27
C TYR A 55 -6.64 1.13 3.30
N THR A 56 -7.02 2.29 3.80
CA THR A 56 -7.40 3.45 2.98
C THR A 56 -6.16 4.10 2.39
N VAL A 57 -6.34 4.96 1.38
CA VAL A 57 -5.22 5.73 0.81
C VAL A 57 -4.56 6.65 1.85
N GLU A 58 -5.34 7.20 2.79
CA GLU A 58 -4.81 8.02 3.90
C GLU A 58 -3.86 7.21 4.80
N GLU A 59 -4.26 6.00 5.21
CA GLU A 59 -3.40 5.14 6.02
C GLU A 59 -2.15 4.69 5.24
N LEU A 60 -2.25 4.51 3.91
CA LEU A 60 -1.06 4.29 3.06
C LEU A 60 -0.12 5.50 3.04
N GLU A 61 -0.62 6.75 3.14
CA GLU A 61 0.22 7.94 3.27
C GLU A 61 1.00 7.91 4.59
N GLU A 62 0.37 7.49 5.68
CA GLU A 62 1.05 7.33 6.96
C GLU A 62 2.15 6.27 6.87
N LEU A 63 1.90 5.14 6.20
CA LEU A 63 2.93 4.13 5.92
C LEU A 63 4.08 4.69 5.09
N ASN A 64 3.81 5.55 4.10
CA ASN A 64 4.85 6.24 3.34
C ASN A 64 5.73 7.11 4.26
N ARG A 65 5.13 7.92 5.13
CA ARG A 65 5.88 8.76 6.08
C ARG A 65 6.74 7.94 7.04
N LEU A 66 6.23 6.79 7.48
CA LEU A 66 6.98 5.83 8.31
C LEU A 66 8.16 5.22 7.56
N ALA A 67 7.99 4.89 6.28
CA ALA A 67 9.05 4.35 5.43
C ALA A 67 10.13 5.38 5.09
N GLU A 68 9.76 6.65 4.93
CA GLU A 68 10.69 7.77 4.72
C GLU A 68 11.53 8.08 5.96
N GLY A 69 11.18 7.54 7.13
CA GLY A 69 11.93 7.75 8.36
C GLY A 69 11.68 9.12 8.99
N TYR A 70 10.49 9.71 8.78
CA TYR A 70 10.05 10.93 9.48
C TYR A 70 9.74 10.70 10.97
N TYR A 71 10.49 9.82 11.65
CA TYR A 71 10.33 9.46 13.07
C TYR A 71 11.67 9.44 13.79
#